data_AF-A0A836RM39-F1
#
_entry.id   AF-A0A836RM39-F1
#
_cell.length_a   1.000
_cell.length_b   1.000
_cell.length_c   1.000
_cell.angle_alpha   90.00
_cell.angle_beta   90.00
_cell.angle_gamma   90.00
#
_symmetry.space_group_name_H-M   'P 1'
#
loop_
_entity.id
_entity.type
_entity.pdbx_description
1 polymer ?
#
loop_
_entity_poly.entity_id
_entity_poly.type
_entity_poly.pdbx_seq_one_letter_code
_entity_poly.pdbx_strand_id
1 'polypeptide(L)' 'MTQKKEAMCPLFPDVVCPQGDEAANACDVRMHTDYDPMMDYKDYAFMDCAIRRAREQEEKKNRIKN' A
#
# COMPACT_ATOMS: atom_id res chain seq x y z
N MET A 1 -27.67 -9.96 -15.02
CA MET A 1 -26.23 -9.68 -15.13
C MET A 1 -25.74 -9.31 -13.75
N THR A 2 -25.12 -10.25 -13.03
CA THR A 2 -24.59 -10.01 -11.68
C THR A 2 -23.33 -9.17 -11.84
N GLN A 3 -23.37 -7.90 -11.45
CA GLN A 3 -22.17 -7.07 -11.37
C GLN A 3 -21.19 -7.79 -10.43
N LYS A 4 -20.05 -8.25 -10.95
CA LYS A 4 -18.95 -8.74 -10.10
C LYS A 4 -18.55 -7.54 -9.24
N LYS A 5 -18.78 -7.62 -7.93
CA LYS A 5 -18.22 -6.64 -6.99
C LYS A 5 -16.71 -6.68 -7.21
N GLU A 6 -16.13 -5.56 -7.60
CA GLU A 6 -14.69 -5.46 -7.75
C GLU A 6 -14.07 -5.43 -6.35
N ALA A 7 -13.10 -6.31 -6.14
CA ALA A 7 -12.31 -6.37 -4.92
C ALA A 7 -11.66 -5.01 -4.66
N MET A 8 -11.89 -4.40 -3.49
CA MET A 8 -11.25 -3.13 -3.14
C MET A 8 -10.03 -3.35 -2.25
N CYS A 9 -9.05 -2.47 -2.36
CA CYS A 9 -7.87 -2.48 -1.50
C CYS A 9 -8.26 -2.07 -0.07
N PRO A 10 -7.97 -2.86 0.97
CA PRO A 10 -8.32 -2.52 2.36
C PRO A 10 -7.58 -1.29 2.89
N LEU A 11 -6.39 -0.96 2.34
CA LEU A 11 -5.63 0.24 2.68
C LEU A 11 -6.12 1.50 1.93
N PHE A 12 -6.67 1.32 0.73
CA PHE A 12 -7.12 2.41 -0.15
C PHE A 12 -8.50 2.05 -0.70
N PRO A 13 -9.60 2.41 -0.01
CA PRO A 13 -10.95 1.96 -0.34
C PRO A 13 -11.46 2.39 -1.72
N ASP A 14 -10.82 3.39 -2.33
CA ASP A 14 -11.14 3.89 -3.67
C ASP A 14 -10.34 3.18 -4.79
N VAL A 15 -9.43 2.26 -4.44
CA VAL A 15 -8.56 1.56 -5.38
C VAL A 15 -9.00 0.11 -5.51
N VAL A 16 -9.29 -0.30 -6.75
CA VAL A 16 -9.59 -1.71 -7.09
C VAL A 16 -8.31 -2.55 -6.94
N CYS A 17 -8.42 -3.68 -6.27
CA CYS A 17 -7.33 -4.63 -6.10
C CYS A 17 -7.03 -5.34 -7.44
N PRO A 18 -5.84 -5.12 -8.04
CA PRO A 18 -5.52 -5.66 -9.36
C PRO A 18 -5.37 -7.19 -9.38
N GLN A 19 -5.26 -7.80 -8.20
CA GLN A 19 -5.09 -9.24 -7.99
C GLN A 19 -6.42 -9.95 -7.69
N GLY A 20 -7.52 -9.21 -7.55
CA GLY A 20 -8.87 -9.75 -7.29
C GLY A 20 -9.21 -9.99 -5.81
N ASP A 21 -10.38 -10.59 -5.59
CA ASP A 21 -11.03 -10.68 -4.27
C ASP A 21 -10.21 -11.48 -3.24
N GLU A 22 -9.60 -12.59 -3.66
CA GLU A 22 -8.83 -13.46 -2.78
C GLU A 22 -7.61 -12.74 -2.20
N ALA A 23 -6.91 -11.97 -3.04
CA ALA A 23 -5.78 -11.16 -2.61
C ALA A 23 -6.22 -9.97 -1.74
N ALA A 24 -7.34 -9.33 -2.04
CA ALA A 24 -7.90 -8.26 -1.21
C ALA A 24 -8.27 -8.77 0.19
N ASN A 25 -8.94 -9.92 0.30
CA ASN A 25 -9.29 -10.54 1.57
C ASN A 25 -8.06 -10.98 2.37
N ALA A 26 -7.04 -11.54 1.70
CA ALA A 26 -5.78 -11.88 2.38
C ALA A 26 -5.07 -10.64 2.95
N CYS A 27 -5.08 -9.52 2.21
CA CYS A 27 -4.57 -8.25 2.71
C CYS A 27 -5.38 -7.71 3.89
N ASP A 28 -6.72 -7.84 3.84
CA ASP A 28 -7.62 -7.38 4.90
C ASP A 28 -7.39 -8.15 6.20
N VAL A 29 -7.30 -9.47 6.11
CA VAL A 29 -6.94 -10.33 7.26
C VAL A 29 -5.57 -9.92 7.79
N ARG A 30 -4.55 -9.77 6.93
CA ARG A 30 -3.20 -9.36 7.36
C ARG A 30 -3.17 -7.98 8.01
N MET A 31 -4.07 -7.06 7.63
CA MET A 31 -4.17 -5.74 8.24
C MET A 31 -4.83 -5.78 9.62
N HIS A 32 -5.79 -6.69 9.82
CA HIS A 32 -6.59 -6.79 11.05
C HIS A 32 -6.09 -7.84 12.06
N THR A 33 -5.26 -8.79 11.64
CA THR A 33 -4.47 -9.67 12.52
C THR A 33 -3.10 -9.05 12.72
N ASP A 34 -2.58 -8.99 13.97
CA ASP A 34 -1.26 -8.44 14.36
C ASP A 34 -0.28 -8.23 13.19
N TYR A 35 -0.51 -7.13 12.47
CA TYR A 35 0.33 -6.72 11.37
C TYR A 35 1.58 -6.18 12.03
N ASP A 36 2.61 -7.01 12.13
CA ASP A 36 3.95 -6.54 12.41
C ASP A 36 4.60 -6.18 11.06
N PRO A 37 4.63 -4.89 10.67
CA PRO A 37 5.30 -4.44 9.44
C PRO A 37 6.81 -4.72 9.43
N MET A 38 7.35 -5.27 10.51
CA MET A 38 8.77 -5.55 10.73
C MET A 38 9.04 -7.05 10.90
N MET A 39 8.19 -7.94 10.37
CA MET A 39 8.41 -9.39 10.47
C MET A 39 9.67 -9.89 9.74
N ASP A 40 10.13 -9.18 8.71
CA ASP A 40 11.37 -9.50 7.98
C ASP A 40 12.19 -8.22 7.73
N TYR A 41 13.51 -8.34 7.81
CA TYR A 41 14.48 -7.27 7.53
C TYR A 41 14.27 -6.64 6.15
N LYS A 42 13.68 -7.40 5.22
CA LYS A 42 13.27 -6.91 3.89
C LYS A 42 12.14 -5.89 3.94
N ASP A 43 11.15 -6.06 4.81
CA ASP A 43 10.02 -5.14 4.91
C ASP A 43 10.45 -3.79 5.47
N TYR A 44 11.39 -3.80 6.43
CA TYR A 44 12.07 -2.58 6.89
C TYR A 44 12.80 -1.87 5.74
N ALA A 45 13.52 -2.62 4.90
CA ALA A 45 14.23 -2.04 3.75
C ALA A 45 13.26 -1.43 2.70
N PHE A 46 12.09 -2.04 2.49
CA PHE A 46 11.05 -1.49 1.62
C PHE A 46 10.44 -0.21 2.21
N MET A 47 10.15 -0.18 3.51
CA MET A 47 9.67 1.03 4.17
C MET A 47 10.69 2.18 4.16
N ASP A 48 11.95 1.91 4.49
CA ASP A 48 13.01 2.92 4.45
C ASP A 48 13.18 3.49 3.02
N CYS A 49 13.15 2.62 2.01
CA CYS A 49 13.17 3.04 0.62
C CYS A 49 11.98 3.94 0.27
N ALA A 50 10.76 3.57 0.66
CA ALA A 50 9.55 4.34 0.40
C ALA A 50 9.61 5.73 1.07
N ILE A 51 10.05 5.80 2.33
CA ILE A 51 10.21 7.05 3.08
C ILE A 51 11.24 7.97 2.39
N ARG A 52 12.40 7.41 1.99
CA ARG A 52 13.43 8.18 1.29
C ARG A 52 12.93 8.73 -0.04
N ARG A 53 12.19 7.93 -0.81
CA ARG A 53 11.60 8.37 -2.08
C ARG A 53 10.55 9.47 -1.89
N ALA A 54 9.72 9.36 -0.86
CA ALA A 54 8.76 10.41 -0.53
C ALA A 54 9.46 11.75 -0.22
N ARG A 55 10.53 11.72 0.61
CA ARG A 55 11.34 12.91 0.90
C ARG A 55 12.00 13.51 -0.34
N GLU A 56 12.60 12.67 -1.20
CA GLU A 56 13.17 13.13 -2.48
C GLU A 56 12.12 13.83 -3.36
N GLN A 57 10.88 13.32 -3.38
CA GLN A 57 9.80 13.93 -4.15
C GLN A 57 9.32 15.25 -3.55
N GLU A 58 9.23 15.35 -2.22
CA GLU A 58 8.91 16.60 -1.53
C GLU A 58 9.98 17.66 -1.75
N GLU A 59 11.25 17.30 -1.64
CA GLU A 59 12.37 18.20 -1.92
C GLU A 59 12.35 18.68 -3.38
N LYS A 60 12.07 17.79 -4.34
CA LYS A 60 11.91 18.17 -5.75
C LYS A 60 10.73 19.13 -5.94
N LYS A 61 9.58 18.86 -5.32
CA LYS A 61 8.41 19.76 -5.36
C LYS A 61 8.72 21.13 -4.77
N ASN A 62 9.50 21.19 -3.69
CA ASN A 62 9.92 22.43 -3.05
C ASN A 62 10.96 23.20 -3.87
N ARG A 63 11.88 22.52 -4.56
CA ARG A 63 12.86 23.15 -5.47
C ARG A 63 12.24 23.75 -6.74
N ILE A 64 11.09 23.25 -7.20
CA ILE A 64 10.37 23.80 -8.36
C ILE A 64 9.57 25.06 -7.99
N LYS A 65 9.31 25.29 -6.69
CA LYS A 65 8.52 26.44 -6.20
C LYS A 65 9.35 27.67 -5.81
N ASN A 66 10.68 27.55 -5.73
CA ASN A 66 11.62 28.66 -5.57
C ASN A 66 12.24 29.05 -6.91
#